data_AF-A0A834YT10-F1
#
_entry.id   AF-A0A834YT10-F1
#
_cell.length_a   1.000
_cell.length_b   1.000
_cell.length_c   1.000
_cell.angle_alpha   90.00
_cell.angle_beta   90.00
_cell.angle_gamma   90.00
#
_symmetry.space_group_name_H-M   'P 1'
#
loop_
_entity.id
_entity.type
_entity.pdbx_description
1 polymer ?
#
loop_
_entity_poly.entity_id
_entity_poly.type
_entity_poly.pdbx_seq_one_letter_code
_entity_poly.pdbx_strand_id
1 'polypeptide(L)'
;MAQAMASMASLRGSSQAVLEGSLNLSGSTRLYGPSNNRVAISRSGFTVRAQQMSSETETAAQSSRRAVLGLLAAGLTTGSFAQAVLAEAKPIKVGPPPPPSGGLPGTLNSDEARDFELPLKERFFIQALSPVEAAKRAKESAKDIYSVKELIDKKAWPYVQNDLRLKAGYLRFDLNTVISAKSKEEKKPLKELTGKLFQTIDNLDHAAKVKSTPEAEKYYAETVSALNDVLSKLG
;
A
#
# COMPACT_ATOMS: atom_id res chain seq x y z
N MET A 1 -50.26 51.59 10.30
CA MET A 1 -50.17 52.05 8.89
C MET A 1 -48.86 51.47 8.35
N ALA A 2 -48.86 50.41 7.53
CA ALA A 2 -49.12 50.40 6.07
C ALA A 2 -48.10 51.31 5.35
N GLN A 3 -47.28 50.94 4.35
CA GLN A 3 -47.29 49.98 3.22
C GLN A 3 -45.80 49.70 2.84
N ALA A 4 -45.31 48.55 2.34
CA ALA A 4 -45.54 47.74 1.13
C ALA A 4 -45.00 48.32 -0.22
N MET A 5 -44.25 47.46 -0.97
CA MET A 5 -43.97 47.45 -2.44
C MET A 5 -42.88 48.42 -2.98
N ALA A 6 -42.05 48.15 -4.02
CA ALA A 6 -41.96 47.11 -5.06
C ALA A 6 -40.54 47.04 -5.72
N SER A 7 -40.27 45.91 -6.39
CA SER A 7 -39.15 45.63 -7.33
C SER A 7 -39.14 46.52 -8.59
N MET A 8 -37.96 46.72 -9.19
CA MET A 8 -37.81 46.93 -10.64
C MET A 8 -36.50 46.31 -11.15
N ALA A 9 -36.65 45.40 -12.12
CA ALA A 9 -35.59 44.88 -12.96
C ALA A 9 -35.24 45.89 -14.06
N SER A 10 -33.98 45.88 -14.53
CA SER A 10 -33.65 46.41 -15.86
C SER A 10 -32.54 45.59 -16.50
N LEU A 11 -32.82 45.19 -17.74
CA LEU A 11 -32.06 44.32 -18.63
C LEU A 11 -31.95 45.07 -19.97
N ARG A 12 -30.73 45.30 -20.47
CA ARG A 12 -30.35 45.70 -21.85
C ARG A 12 -28.81 45.59 -21.88
N GLY A 13 -28.13 44.77 -22.70
CA GLY A 13 -28.26 44.54 -24.15
C GLY A 13 -27.51 45.65 -24.90
N SER A 14 -26.57 45.46 -25.84
CA SER A 14 -25.97 44.30 -26.53
C SER A 14 -24.91 44.85 -27.54
N SER A 15 -24.13 43.95 -28.16
CA SER A 15 -23.42 44.05 -29.46
C SER A 15 -21.95 44.52 -29.43
N GLN A 16 -20.99 44.06 -30.25
CA GLN A 16 -20.75 42.96 -31.24
C GLN A 16 -19.33 43.32 -31.80
N ALA A 17 -18.32 42.46 -31.97
CA ALA A 17 -18.10 41.54 -33.10
C ALA A 17 -16.72 40.83 -32.89
N VAL A 18 -16.59 39.50 -33.06
CA VAL A 18 -16.21 38.70 -34.26
C VAL A 18 -14.69 38.60 -34.52
N LEU A 19 -14.15 37.38 -34.38
CA LEU A 19 -13.21 36.61 -35.24
C LEU A 19 -12.67 35.42 -34.40
N GLU A 20 -13.31 34.25 -34.44
CA GLU A 20 -13.06 33.12 -35.35
C GLU A 20 -11.96 32.18 -34.82
N GLY A 21 -12.39 30.99 -34.36
CA GLY A 21 -11.55 29.96 -33.73
C GLY A 21 -12.41 28.84 -33.13
N SER A 22 -12.98 28.01 -33.99
CA SER A 22 -13.95 26.97 -33.67
C SER A 22 -13.31 25.71 -33.06
N LEU A 23 -13.65 25.38 -31.81
CA LEU A 23 -13.68 24.00 -31.31
C LEU A 23 -14.96 23.79 -30.51
N ASN A 24 -15.90 23.09 -31.14
CA ASN A 24 -17.25 22.82 -30.65
C ASN A 24 -17.20 21.89 -29.42
N LEU A 25 -17.62 22.40 -28.27
CA LEU A 25 -17.98 21.61 -27.10
C LEU A 25 -19.49 21.77 -26.84
N SER A 26 -20.26 20.79 -27.29
CA SER A 26 -21.67 20.53 -26.93
C SER A 26 -21.89 19.06 -27.26
N GLY A 27 -22.30 18.17 -26.38
CA GLY A 27 -23.04 18.27 -25.14
C GLY A 27 -24.09 17.17 -25.20
N SER A 28 -24.11 16.24 -24.24
CA SER A 28 -25.35 15.52 -23.87
C SER A 28 -25.11 14.63 -22.65
N THR A 29 -25.87 14.92 -21.61
CA THR A 29 -26.14 14.11 -20.42
C THR A 29 -26.79 12.78 -20.79
N ARG A 30 -26.19 11.63 -20.45
CA ARG A 30 -26.91 10.38 -20.09
C ARG A 30 -26.05 9.53 -19.12
N LEU A 31 -26.67 9.15 -18.01
CA LEU A 31 -26.18 8.20 -17.01
C LEU A 31 -26.22 6.78 -17.56
N TYR A 32 -25.11 6.04 -17.57
CA TYR A 32 -25.05 4.57 -17.57
C TYR A 32 -23.77 4.10 -16.85
N GLY A 33 -23.89 3.00 -16.10
CA GLY A 33 -23.03 2.57 -15.00
C GLY A 33 -21.60 2.09 -15.33
N PRO A 34 -20.90 1.51 -14.34
CA PRO A 34 -19.45 1.29 -14.40
C PRO A 34 -19.07 0.23 -15.43
N SER A 35 -18.46 0.65 -16.54
CA SER A 35 -17.77 -0.26 -17.45
C SER A 35 -16.38 -0.58 -16.91
N ASN A 36 -16.22 -1.77 -16.34
CA ASN A 36 -14.93 -2.35 -16.00
C ASN A 36 -14.18 -2.73 -17.29
N ASN A 37 -13.19 -1.95 -17.70
CA ASN A 37 -12.21 -2.38 -18.71
C ASN A 37 -11.25 -3.39 -18.06
N ARG A 38 -11.59 -4.69 -18.16
CA ARG A 38 -10.66 -5.78 -17.83
C ARG A 38 -9.91 -6.20 -19.09
N VAL A 39 -8.58 -6.08 -19.03
CA VAL A 39 -7.62 -6.63 -19.98
C VAL A 39 -7.71 -8.16 -19.95
N ALA A 40 -7.96 -8.79 -21.10
CA ALA A 40 -8.01 -10.24 -21.22
C ALA A 40 -6.58 -10.82 -21.30
N ILE A 41 -6.13 -11.45 -20.21
CA ILE A 41 -4.96 -12.35 -20.24
C ILE A 41 -5.48 -13.75 -20.57
N SER A 42 -5.01 -14.29 -21.68
CA SER A 42 -5.21 -15.69 -22.07
C SER A 42 -4.56 -16.61 -21.03
N ARG A 43 -5.38 -17.30 -20.22
CA ARG A 43 -4.91 -18.42 -19.40
C ARG A 43 -5.03 -19.70 -20.23
N SER A 44 -3.89 -20.29 -20.56
CA SER A 44 -3.82 -21.65 -21.11
C SER A 44 -4.32 -22.62 -20.02
N GLY A 45 -5.52 -23.16 -20.21
CA GLY A 45 -6.10 -24.17 -19.34
C GLY A 45 -5.74 -25.57 -19.83
N PHE A 46 -5.05 -26.34 -18.98
CA PHE A 46 -4.87 -27.78 -19.16
C PHE A 46 -6.09 -28.49 -18.56
N THR A 47 -6.92 -29.09 -19.40
CA THR A 47 -8.12 -29.85 -18.99
C THR A 47 -7.88 -31.34 -19.21
N VAL A 48 -7.88 -32.13 -18.13
CA VAL A 48 -7.91 -33.60 -18.19
C VAL A 48 -9.34 -34.06 -17.98
N ARG A 49 -9.93 -34.64 -19.03
CA ARG A 49 -11.26 -35.25 -19.01
C ARG A 49 -11.11 -36.73 -18.68
N ALA A 50 -11.40 -37.13 -17.44
CA ALA A 50 -11.60 -38.54 -17.11
C ALA A 50 -13.05 -38.91 -17.43
N GLN A 51 -13.26 -39.78 -18.41
CA GLN A 51 -14.57 -40.30 -18.76
C GLN A 51 -14.69 -41.73 -18.21
N GLN A 52 -15.45 -41.86 -17.13
CA GLN A 52 -15.89 -43.11 -16.55
C GLN A 52 -17.04 -43.65 -17.41
N MET A 53 -16.90 -44.84 -17.99
CA MET A 53 -18.04 -45.58 -18.53
C MET A 53 -17.85 -47.06 -18.20
N SER A 54 -18.76 -47.56 -17.35
CA SER A 54 -18.94 -48.95 -17.01
C SER A 54 -20.08 -49.56 -17.84
N SER A 55 -19.91 -50.85 -18.12
CA SER A 55 -20.93 -51.89 -18.39
C SER A 55 -21.88 -51.68 -19.57
N GLU A 56 -21.70 -52.47 -20.64
CA GLU A 56 -22.34 -53.79 -20.83
C GLU A 56 -22.65 -54.12 -22.31
N THR A 57 -22.30 -55.37 -22.64
CA THR A 57 -22.89 -56.34 -23.59
C THR A 57 -23.17 -56.01 -25.07
N GLU A 58 -22.46 -56.79 -25.90
CA GLU A 58 -22.98 -57.65 -26.97
C GLU A 58 -23.29 -57.10 -28.38
N THR A 59 -22.59 -57.76 -29.31
CA THR A 59 -23.02 -58.16 -30.66
C THR A 59 -23.26 -57.06 -31.70
N ALA A 60 -22.36 -56.98 -32.68
CA ALA A 60 -22.65 -57.39 -34.06
C ALA A 60 -21.49 -57.01 -34.97
N ALA A 61 -21.03 -57.99 -35.72
CA ALA A 61 -20.03 -57.86 -36.75
C ALA A 61 -20.46 -56.89 -37.86
N GLN A 62 -19.58 -55.95 -38.22
CA GLN A 62 -19.50 -55.47 -39.60
C GLN A 62 -18.04 -55.37 -40.04
N SER A 63 -17.73 -56.21 -41.02
CA SER A 63 -16.44 -56.35 -41.67
C SER A 63 -16.11 -55.14 -42.54
N SER A 64 -14.87 -54.65 -42.47
CA SER A 64 -14.24 -53.98 -43.61
C SER A 64 -12.71 -54.05 -43.54
N ARG A 65 -12.15 -54.92 -44.39
CA ARG A 65 -10.80 -54.92 -45.00
C ARG A 65 -9.53 -54.86 -44.11
N ARG A 66 -9.62 -54.89 -42.78
CA ARG A 66 -8.46 -54.90 -41.86
C ARG A 66 -8.39 -56.12 -40.93
N ALA A 67 -9.06 -57.21 -41.29
CA ALA A 67 -9.20 -58.42 -40.48
C ALA A 67 -8.40 -59.63 -41.03
N VAL A 68 -7.29 -59.39 -41.73
CA VAL A 68 -6.39 -60.47 -42.24
C VAL A 68 -4.95 -60.28 -41.73
N LEU A 69 -4.79 -59.67 -40.55
CA LEU A 69 -3.56 -59.72 -39.76
C LEU A 69 -3.87 -60.26 -38.36
N GLY A 70 -4.67 -61.32 -38.32
CA GLY A 70 -4.66 -62.23 -37.19
C GLY A 70 -3.51 -63.22 -37.35
N LEU A 71 -2.96 -63.64 -36.21
CA LEU A 71 -2.26 -64.91 -36.00
C LEU A 71 -0.72 -64.92 -36.02
N LEU A 72 -0.04 -64.02 -35.28
CA LEU A 72 1.29 -64.35 -34.70
C LEU A 72 1.74 -63.39 -33.58
N ALA A 73 1.12 -63.44 -32.40
CA ALA A 73 1.74 -62.90 -31.18
C ALA A 73 1.13 -63.53 -29.91
N ALA A 74 0.91 -64.84 -29.93
CA ALA A 74 0.79 -65.63 -28.71
C ALA A 74 2.21 -66.07 -28.33
N GLY A 75 2.84 -65.34 -27.41
CA GLY A 75 4.17 -65.68 -26.92
C GLY A 75 4.66 -64.70 -25.85
N LEU A 76 4.63 -65.17 -24.59
CA LEU A 76 5.32 -64.61 -23.43
C LEU A 76 4.71 -63.34 -22.79
N THR A 77 3.48 -63.42 -22.26
CA THR A 77 3.13 -62.63 -21.08
C THR A 77 3.75 -63.30 -19.85
N THR A 78 5.04 -63.05 -19.62
CA THR A 78 5.67 -63.30 -18.32
C THR A 78 4.89 -62.53 -17.27
N GLY A 79 4.35 -63.22 -16.28
CA GLY A 79 3.56 -62.64 -15.20
C GLY A 79 4.35 -61.60 -14.43
N SER A 80 4.14 -60.34 -14.75
CA SER A 80 4.35 -59.25 -13.80
C SER A 80 3.03 -59.09 -13.06
N PHE A 81 2.96 -59.67 -11.86
CA PHE A 81 2.03 -59.22 -10.83
C PHE A 81 2.28 -57.72 -10.65
N ALA A 82 1.52 -56.90 -11.38
CA ALA A 82 1.33 -55.51 -11.02
C ALA A 82 0.48 -55.54 -9.75
N GLN A 83 1.14 -55.84 -8.64
CA GLN A 83 0.64 -55.54 -7.33
C GLN A 83 0.35 -54.04 -7.39
N ALA A 84 -0.94 -53.70 -7.44
CA ALA A 84 -1.41 -52.37 -7.14
C ALA A 84 -0.98 -52.11 -5.69
N VAL A 85 0.27 -51.69 -5.52
CA VAL A 85 0.78 -51.16 -4.27
C VAL A 85 -0.01 -49.87 -4.11
N LEU A 86 -1.14 -49.98 -3.43
CA LEU A 86 -1.77 -48.88 -2.72
C LEU A 86 -0.72 -48.38 -1.74
N ALA A 87 0.17 -47.53 -2.24
CA ALA A 87 1.09 -46.76 -1.44
C ALA A 87 0.22 -45.74 -0.70
N GLU A 88 -0.31 -46.15 0.45
CA GLU A 88 -0.85 -45.24 1.45
C GLU A 88 0.24 -44.22 1.76
N ALA A 89 0.06 -43.00 1.27
CA ALA A 89 1.01 -41.92 1.45
C ALA A 89 1.07 -41.57 2.94
N LYS A 90 2.06 -42.12 3.65
CA LYS A 90 2.31 -41.78 5.05
C LYS A 90 2.61 -40.28 5.12
N PRO A 91 1.81 -39.48 5.84
CA PRO A 91 2.07 -38.05 5.95
C PRO A 91 3.42 -37.86 6.63
N ILE A 92 4.36 -37.22 5.93
CA ILE A 92 5.61 -36.79 6.53
C ILE A 92 5.24 -35.76 7.60
N LYS A 93 5.74 -35.95 8.82
CA LYS A 93 5.62 -34.94 9.88
C LYS A 93 6.48 -33.74 9.49
N VAL A 94 5.91 -32.85 8.69
CA VAL A 94 6.38 -31.47 8.59
C VAL A 94 6.27 -30.89 10.00
N GLY A 95 7.41 -30.44 10.54
CA GLY A 95 7.44 -29.79 11.86
C GLY A 95 6.48 -28.59 11.88
N PRO A 96 6.03 -28.16 13.07
CA PRO A 96 5.21 -26.96 13.16
C PRO A 96 5.94 -25.78 12.50
N PRO A 97 5.21 -24.85 11.85
CA PRO A 97 5.83 -23.63 11.36
C PRO A 97 6.52 -22.91 12.53
N PRO A 98 7.61 -22.17 12.27
CA PRO A 98 8.23 -21.36 13.31
C PRO A 98 7.17 -20.44 13.93
N PRO A 99 7.28 -20.14 15.25
CA PRO A 99 6.36 -19.21 15.88
C PRO A 99 6.35 -17.90 15.08
N PRO A 100 5.17 -17.27 14.91
CA PRO A 100 5.08 -16.03 14.15
C PRO A 100 5.98 -14.98 14.80
N SER A 101 7.05 -14.62 14.09
CA SER A 101 7.94 -13.54 14.49
C SER A 101 7.32 -12.23 14.01
N GLY A 102 6.68 -11.51 14.94
CA GLY A 102 6.37 -10.09 14.77
C GLY A 102 7.27 -9.28 15.69
N GLY A 103 7.58 -8.03 15.33
CA GLY A 103 8.37 -7.12 16.18
C GLY A 103 7.77 -6.91 17.57
N LEU A 104 8.36 -6.06 18.43
CA LEU A 104 7.75 -5.75 19.74
C LEU A 104 6.27 -5.39 19.56
N PRO A 105 5.27 -5.90 20.32
CA PRO A 105 5.07 -7.10 21.16
C PRO A 105 4.36 -8.30 20.45
N GLY A 106 4.53 -8.47 19.14
CA GLY A 106 3.99 -9.57 18.34
C GLY A 106 3.53 -9.12 16.93
N THR A 107 2.96 -10.03 16.14
CA THR A 107 2.38 -9.69 14.82
C THR A 107 1.04 -8.95 14.93
N LEU A 108 0.40 -8.98 16.10
CA LEU A 108 -0.93 -8.42 16.35
C LEU A 108 -0.97 -6.91 16.02
N ASN A 109 0.00 -6.14 16.51
CA ASN A 109 -0.01 -4.68 16.36
C ASN A 109 0.22 -4.20 14.90
N SER A 110 0.88 -5.00 14.06
CA SER A 110 1.09 -4.65 12.65
C SER A 110 -0.17 -4.87 11.79
N ASP A 111 -1.04 -5.78 12.23
CA ASP A 111 -2.29 -6.15 11.56
C ASP A 111 -3.54 -5.49 12.18
N GLU A 112 -3.41 -4.83 13.35
CA GLU A 112 -4.46 -4.10 14.08
C GLU A 112 -5.20 -3.05 13.23
N ALA A 113 -4.55 -2.48 12.22
CA ALA A 113 -5.20 -1.54 11.29
C ALA A 113 -6.36 -2.18 10.49
N ARG A 114 -6.40 -3.52 10.42
CA ARG A 114 -7.45 -4.31 9.76
C ARG A 114 -8.50 -4.86 10.74
N ASP A 115 -8.37 -4.60 12.03
CA ASP A 115 -9.36 -5.01 13.03
C ASP A 115 -10.54 -4.03 13.00
N PHE A 116 -11.75 -4.54 12.77
CA PHE A 116 -12.96 -3.74 12.72
C PHE A 116 -13.65 -3.60 14.08
N GLU A 117 -13.25 -4.36 15.10
CA GLU A 117 -13.84 -4.34 16.44
C GLU A 117 -13.31 -3.17 17.29
N LEU A 118 -12.03 -2.81 17.12
CA LEU A 118 -11.41 -1.70 17.86
C LEU A 118 -11.92 -0.33 17.35
N PRO A 119 -12.03 0.71 18.18
CA PRO A 119 -12.29 2.07 17.70
C PRO A 119 -11.22 2.54 16.71
N LEU A 120 -11.61 3.28 15.66
CA LEU A 120 -10.71 3.83 14.63
C LEU A 120 -9.48 4.57 15.18
N LYS A 121 -9.62 5.16 16.38
CA LYS A 121 -8.56 5.93 17.05
C LYS A 121 -7.46 5.06 17.66
N GLU A 122 -7.69 3.76 17.80
CA GLU A 122 -6.78 2.78 18.40
C GLU A 122 -6.13 1.89 17.34
N ARG A 123 -6.70 1.84 16.12
CA ARG A 123 -6.18 1.10 14.96
C ARG A 123 -4.94 1.71 14.29
N PHE A 124 -4.29 2.69 14.92
CA PHE A 124 -3.14 3.35 14.31
C PHE A 124 -1.89 2.49 14.41
N PHE A 125 -1.16 2.38 13.28
CA PHE A 125 0.16 1.76 13.21
C PHE A 125 1.20 2.44 14.12
N ILE A 126 0.94 3.68 14.55
CA ILE A 126 1.70 4.39 15.59
C ILE A 126 0.83 4.47 16.84
N GLN A 127 1.13 3.62 17.82
CA GLN A 127 0.44 3.64 19.10
C GLN A 127 0.90 4.83 19.96
N ALA A 128 -0.06 5.41 20.69
CA ALA A 128 0.18 6.43 21.69
C ALA A 128 1.00 5.83 22.84
N LEU A 129 2.20 6.35 23.05
CA LEU A 129 3.05 5.99 24.18
C LEU A 129 2.87 6.98 25.33
N SER A 130 3.37 6.63 26.51
CA SER A 130 3.47 7.60 27.61
C SER A 130 4.38 8.77 27.18
N PRO A 131 4.17 10.00 27.71
CA PRO A 131 4.99 11.15 27.32
C PRO A 131 6.50 10.94 27.50
N VAL A 132 6.90 10.14 28.49
CA VAL A 132 8.31 9.80 28.77
C VAL A 132 8.87 8.86 27.70
N GLU A 133 8.10 7.86 27.28
CA GLU A 133 8.50 6.93 26.23
C GLU A 133 8.47 7.59 24.84
N ALA A 134 7.48 8.46 24.59
CA ALA A 134 7.42 9.29 23.38
C ALA A 134 8.66 10.18 23.26
N ALA A 135 9.14 10.78 24.36
CA ALA A 135 10.39 11.54 24.37
C ALA A 135 11.63 10.66 24.06
N LYS A 136 11.65 9.40 24.50
CA LYS A 136 12.72 8.44 24.14
C LYS A 136 12.68 8.08 22.66
N ARG A 137 11.51 7.77 22.11
CA ARG A 137 11.33 7.45 20.69
C ARG A 137 11.59 8.65 19.78
N ALA A 138 11.27 9.87 20.23
CA ALA A 138 11.65 11.11 19.55
C ALA A 138 13.18 11.26 19.46
N LYS A 139 13.93 10.91 20.52
CA LYS A 139 15.41 10.90 20.50
C LYS A 139 15.98 9.83 19.57
N GLU A 140 15.31 8.70 19.41
CA GLU A 140 15.70 7.68 18.43
C GLU A 140 15.44 8.15 16.99
N SER A 141 14.24 8.68 16.73
CA SER A 141 13.88 9.26 15.43
C SER A 141 14.83 10.40 15.02
N ALA A 142 15.29 11.19 16.00
CA ALA A 142 16.30 12.21 15.80
C ALA A 142 17.66 11.67 15.31
N LYS A 143 18.11 10.55 15.88
CA LYS A 143 19.36 9.89 15.44
C LYS A 143 19.26 9.43 13.99
N ASP A 144 18.11 8.88 13.62
CA ASP A 144 17.88 8.43 12.24
C ASP A 144 17.87 9.62 11.26
N ILE A 145 17.27 10.75 11.64
CA ILE A 145 17.32 11.98 10.84
C ILE A 145 18.77 12.47 10.65
N TYR A 146 19.64 12.31 11.65
CA TYR A 146 21.07 12.62 11.47
C TYR A 146 21.75 11.72 10.44
N SER A 147 21.37 10.45 10.37
CA SER A 147 21.93 9.46 9.43
C SER A 147 21.57 9.71 7.96
N VAL A 148 20.53 10.51 7.70
CA VAL A 148 20.11 10.92 6.34
C VAL A 148 21.23 11.63 5.58
N LYS A 149 22.22 12.21 6.27
CA LYS A 149 23.38 12.84 5.62
C LYS A 149 24.12 11.90 4.68
N GLU A 150 24.31 10.65 5.08
CA GLU A 150 24.98 9.65 4.24
C GLU A 150 24.21 9.37 2.94
N LEU A 151 22.87 9.41 3.02
CA LEU A 151 22.00 9.21 1.87
C LEU A 151 22.02 10.42 0.92
N ILE A 152 22.13 11.63 1.47
CA ILE A 152 22.32 12.87 0.68
C ILE A 152 23.66 12.81 -0.07
N ASP A 153 24.73 12.41 0.61
CA ASP A 153 26.08 12.30 0.01
C ASP A 153 26.13 11.25 -1.10
N LYS A 154 25.43 10.12 -0.90
CA LYS A 154 25.24 9.07 -1.92
C LYS A 154 24.25 9.48 -3.02
N LYS A 155 23.62 10.66 -2.95
CA LYS A 155 22.56 11.15 -3.86
C LYS A 155 21.39 10.15 -4.00
N ALA A 156 21.11 9.43 -2.92
CA ALA A 156 20.09 8.39 -2.85
C ALA A 156 18.71 9.00 -2.55
N TRP A 157 18.23 9.91 -3.41
CA TRP A 157 17.06 10.77 -3.16
C TRP A 157 15.78 10.06 -2.72
N PRO A 158 15.38 8.91 -3.33
CA PRO A 158 14.18 8.21 -2.87
C PRO A 158 14.32 7.68 -1.44
N TYR A 159 15.53 7.24 -1.06
CA TYR A 159 15.80 6.76 0.30
C TYR A 159 15.83 7.92 1.30
N VAL A 160 16.41 9.07 0.92
CA VAL A 160 16.33 10.31 1.71
C VAL A 160 14.88 10.66 2.01
N GLN A 161 14.02 10.71 1.00
CA GLN A 161 12.61 11.07 1.19
C GLN A 161 11.84 10.04 2.03
N ASN A 162 11.99 8.75 1.73
CA ASN A 162 11.24 7.71 2.41
C ASN A 162 11.63 7.62 3.88
N ASP A 163 12.92 7.65 4.18
CA ASP A 163 13.41 7.58 5.56
C ASP A 163 13.05 8.86 6.32
N LEU A 164 13.27 10.04 5.72
CA LEU A 164 12.88 11.31 6.32
C LEU A 164 11.38 11.36 6.63
N ARG A 165 10.51 10.96 5.70
CA ARG A 165 9.05 10.96 5.90
C ARG A 165 8.61 9.95 6.96
N LEU A 166 9.21 8.76 6.98
CA LEU A 166 8.94 7.75 7.98
C LEU A 166 9.28 8.27 9.38
N LYS A 167 10.51 8.76 9.57
CA LYS A 167 11.00 9.23 10.88
C LYS A 167 10.35 10.54 11.31
N ALA A 168 10.10 11.47 10.38
CA ALA A 168 9.36 12.70 10.65
C ALA A 168 7.90 12.42 11.05
N GLY A 169 7.28 11.38 10.47
CA GLY A 169 5.95 10.92 10.86
C GLY A 169 5.87 10.49 12.33
N TYR A 170 6.80 9.64 12.78
CA TYR A 170 6.93 9.24 14.18
C TYR A 170 7.22 10.45 15.09
N LEU A 171 8.20 11.27 14.71
CA LEU A 171 8.59 12.45 15.48
C LEU A 171 7.42 13.42 15.67
N ARG A 172 6.58 13.64 14.64
CA ARG A 172 5.43 14.53 14.72
C ARG A 172 4.39 14.04 15.72
N PHE A 173 4.14 12.74 15.73
CA PHE A 173 3.20 12.12 16.65
C PHE A 173 3.70 12.18 18.10
N ASP A 174 4.98 11.86 18.31
CA ASP A 174 5.60 11.88 19.63
C ASP A 174 5.71 13.30 20.21
N LEU A 175 6.15 14.28 19.41
CA LEU A 175 6.22 15.67 19.84
C LEU A 175 4.85 16.22 20.21
N ASN A 176 3.79 15.92 19.46
CA ASN A 176 2.43 16.34 19.82
C ASN A 176 1.97 15.73 21.15
N THR A 177 2.35 14.48 21.42
CA THR A 177 2.05 13.79 22.69
C THR A 177 2.77 14.47 23.85
N VAL A 178 4.08 14.75 23.70
CA VAL A 178 4.86 15.44 24.73
C VAL A 178 4.36 16.87 24.96
N ILE A 179 4.12 17.64 23.90
CA ILE A 179 3.58 19.01 23.95
C ILE A 179 2.23 19.06 24.67
N SER A 180 1.41 18.01 24.51
CA SER A 180 0.10 17.93 25.18
C SER A 180 0.21 17.66 26.68
N ALA A 181 1.29 17.01 27.12
CA ALA A 181 1.56 16.70 28.53
C ALA A 181 2.28 17.84 29.29
N LYS A 182 2.87 18.80 28.59
CA LYS A 182 3.58 19.96 29.18
C LYS A 182 2.63 21.04 29.71
N SER A 183 3.15 21.91 30.59
CA SER A 183 2.40 23.05 31.15
C SER A 183 2.03 24.07 30.07
N LYS A 184 1.06 24.95 30.36
CA LYS A 184 0.55 25.94 29.39
C LYS A 184 1.64 26.93 28.96
N GLU A 185 2.56 27.29 29.86
CA GLU A 185 3.64 28.24 29.57
C GLU A 185 4.70 27.63 28.63
N GLU A 186 5.04 26.35 28.80
CA GLU A 186 6.02 25.64 27.97
C GLU A 186 5.45 25.19 26.62
N LYS A 187 4.13 25.02 26.53
CA LYS A 187 3.45 24.50 25.35
C LYS A 187 3.60 25.40 24.12
N LYS A 188 3.46 26.72 24.29
CA LYS A 188 3.55 27.69 23.19
C LYS A 188 4.94 27.73 22.53
N PRO A 189 6.04 27.94 23.27
CA PRO A 189 7.37 27.96 22.66
C PRO A 189 7.76 26.61 22.05
N LEU A 190 7.40 25.49 22.70
CA LEU A 190 7.70 24.17 22.15
C LEU A 190 6.95 23.89 20.83
N LYS A 191 5.70 24.37 20.72
CA LYS A 191 4.93 24.28 19.48
C LYS A 191 5.52 25.13 18.35
N GLU A 192 6.01 26.33 18.66
CA GLU A 192 6.68 27.21 17.69
C GLU A 192 7.99 26.58 17.18
N LEU A 193 8.84 26.06 18.08
CA LEU A 193 10.06 25.34 17.71
C LEU A 193 9.76 24.10 16.86
N THR A 194 8.75 23.33 17.25
CA THR A 194 8.30 22.16 16.48
C THR A 194 7.78 22.55 15.10
N GLY A 195 7.04 23.65 14.99
CA GLY A 195 6.58 24.19 13.71
C GLY A 195 7.75 24.54 12.78
N LYS A 196 8.76 25.23 13.32
CA LYS A 196 9.99 25.57 12.59
C LYS A 196 10.75 24.33 12.12
N LEU A 197 10.89 23.32 12.98
CA LEU A 197 11.52 22.04 12.64
C LEU A 197 10.83 21.34 11.47
N PHE A 198 9.50 21.25 11.48
CA PHE A 198 8.79 20.61 10.37
C PHE A 198 8.87 21.43 9.08
N GLN A 199 8.90 22.76 9.17
CA GLN A 199 9.11 23.61 8.01
C GLN A 199 10.49 23.38 7.36
N THR A 200 11.56 23.21 8.16
CA THR A 200 12.89 22.87 7.62
C THR A 200 12.95 21.46 7.05
N ILE A 201 12.25 20.49 7.66
CA ILE A 201 12.13 19.11 7.15
C ILE A 201 11.38 19.09 5.81
N ASP A 202 10.29 19.86 5.67
CA ASP A 202 9.53 19.96 4.43
C ASP A 202 10.38 20.58 3.30
N ASN A 203 11.21 21.57 3.63
CA ASN A 203 12.17 22.15 2.69
C ASN A 203 13.27 21.16 2.29
N LEU A 204 13.76 20.34 3.23
CA LEU A 204 14.70 19.25 2.96
C LEU A 204 14.08 18.19 2.04
N ASP A 205 12.83 17.78 2.29
CA ASP A 205 12.09 16.84 1.42
C ASP A 205 11.90 17.41 0.00
N HIS A 206 11.60 18.72 -0.08
CA HIS A 206 11.52 19.42 -1.36
C HIS A 206 12.87 19.43 -2.09
N ALA A 207 13.96 19.77 -1.40
CA ALA A 207 15.31 19.74 -1.97
C ALA A 207 15.68 18.33 -2.48
N ALA A 208 15.31 17.28 -1.73
CA ALA A 208 15.46 15.89 -2.17
C ALA A 208 14.58 15.56 -3.39
N LYS A 209 13.40 16.17 -3.51
CA LYS A 209 12.49 16.01 -4.65
C LYS A 209 13.05 16.62 -5.93
N VAL A 210 13.62 17.83 -5.83
CA VAL A 210 14.29 18.50 -6.95
C VAL A 210 15.72 17.99 -7.19
N LYS A 211 16.20 17.08 -6.32
CA LYS A 211 17.52 16.44 -6.39
C LYS A 211 18.68 17.45 -6.31
N SER A 212 18.47 18.52 -5.55
CA SER A 212 19.44 19.60 -5.38
C SER A 212 20.33 19.32 -4.18
N THR A 213 21.59 18.97 -4.43
CA THR A 213 22.59 18.78 -3.36
C THR A 213 22.87 20.04 -2.54
N PRO A 214 23.08 21.25 -3.12
CA PRO A 214 23.40 22.42 -2.30
C PRO A 214 22.23 22.84 -1.41
N GLU A 215 20.99 22.70 -1.89
CA GLU A 215 19.81 22.99 -1.09
C GLU A 215 19.60 21.93 0.00
N ALA A 216 19.81 20.64 -0.32
CA ALA A 216 19.66 19.57 0.64
C ALA A 216 20.66 19.70 1.80
N GLU A 217 21.92 20.04 1.51
CA GLU A 217 22.94 20.27 2.55
C GLU A 217 22.60 21.48 3.43
N LYS A 218 22.12 22.57 2.83
CA LYS A 218 21.67 23.76 3.55
C LYS A 218 20.53 23.42 4.51
N TYR A 219 19.44 22.83 3.99
CA TYR A 219 18.27 22.50 4.81
C TYR A 219 18.56 21.36 5.80
N TYR A 220 19.54 20.50 5.53
CA TYR A 220 20.01 19.51 6.48
C TYR A 220 20.64 20.20 7.70
N ALA A 221 21.55 21.15 7.48
CA ALA A 221 22.16 21.91 8.57
C ALA A 221 21.12 22.69 9.40
N GLU A 222 20.15 23.32 8.74
CA GLU A 222 19.03 23.99 9.41
C GLU A 222 18.17 23.02 10.23
N THR A 223 17.89 21.83 9.67
CA THR A 223 17.13 20.76 10.35
C THR A 223 17.89 20.27 11.58
N VAL A 224 19.20 20.05 11.49
CA VAL A 224 20.04 19.64 12.64
C VAL A 224 19.98 20.68 13.76
N SER A 225 20.08 21.97 13.42
CA SER A 225 19.96 23.04 14.42
C SER A 225 18.59 23.05 15.09
N ALA A 226 17.51 23.05 14.30
CA ALA A 226 16.14 23.07 14.81
C ALA A 226 15.81 21.82 15.65
N LEU A 227 16.38 20.67 15.28
CA LEU A 227 16.18 19.42 15.98
C LEU A 227 16.88 19.46 17.35
N ASN A 228 18.10 19.97 17.42
CA ASN A 228 18.79 20.18 18.71
C ASN A 228 18.03 21.16 19.62
N ASP A 229 17.47 22.24 19.07
CA ASP A 229 16.64 23.18 19.83
C ASP A 229 15.44 22.46 20.47
N VAL A 230 14.75 21.59 19.72
CA VAL A 230 13.61 20.81 20.23
C VAL A 230 14.07 19.77 21.26
N LEU A 231 15.14 19.02 20.97
CA LEU A 231 15.67 18.00 21.89
C LEU A 231 16.08 18.60 23.24
N SER A 232 16.62 19.83 23.25
CA SER A 232 16.99 20.54 24.48
C SER A 232 15.79 20.81 25.41
N LYS A 233 14.56 20.83 24.88
CA LYS A 233 13.31 21.04 25.62
C LYS A 233 12.61 19.73 26.02
N LEU A 234 13.08 18.59 25.51
CA LEU A 234 12.63 17.24 25.85
C LEU A 234 13.52 16.57 26.92
N GLY A 235 14.59 17.25 27.35
CA GLY A 235 15.51 16.85 28.41
C GLY A 235 15.00 17.22 29.78
#